data_AF-A0A838HNQ2-F1
#
_entry.id   AF-A0A838HNQ2-F1
#
_cell.length_a   1.000
_cell.length_b   1.000
_cell.length_c   1.000
_cell.angle_alpha   90.00
_cell.angle_beta   90.00
_cell.angle_gamma   90.00
#
_symmetry.space_group_name_H-M   'P 1'
#
loop_
_entity.id
_entity.type
_entity.pdbx_description
1 polymer ?
#
loop_
_entity_poly.entity_id
_entity_poly.type
_entity_poly.pdbx_seq_one_letter_code
_entity_poly.pdbx_strand_id
1 'polypeptide(L)'
;MLNTLNAYQSASEIGGKAYNLQRLRELGATVPPWIVLPTSLFDLTPQRCAEIRAMLQEAGLGSALLAVRSSAVGEDGSAASFAGQFDTVLGVQADSPELWDAIRQVWASAGSAHARAYSGGEPVRMAVILQQMVDPVVAGVAFSVDPVTGDAATAVVSAVYGLGEGLVSGELDADSYHVTGSAVRSTLAHKDRAARLAPLGSTRIEPVPVDQQDAAALSDREARDIAEQARALERALGAPQDVEWALVDEEDSDRRLYVLQTRPITTLPPTGERRVWDNSNIVESYAGVTSPLTFSFARSVYEQVYRQFCGLMGVDEALIDRNRHVFANMLGLIRGRVYYNLLNWYRALALLPGFSVNRAFMERMMGVRQKLENPPHAPAAAGRLQDAGRLLRMLGRMTREHRRLEREVPAFHAHVNAVLAPLAEQELATQSPDALVALYRRLEDQLLRQWQTPLVNDFFAMIWFGVLGRLMESWLPGEPPALVNDLL
;
A
#
# COMPACT_ATOMS: atom_id res chain seq x y z
N MET A 1 -24.76 0.47 -33.81
CA MET A 1 -23.73 1.47 -34.17
C MET A 1 -22.60 1.31 -33.17
N LEU A 2 -21.51 0.69 -33.61
CA LEU A 2 -20.25 0.72 -32.86
C LEU A 2 -19.70 2.15 -33.02
N ASN A 3 -19.54 2.86 -31.91
CA ASN A 3 -19.10 4.26 -31.96
C ASN A 3 -17.57 4.33 -31.98
N THR A 4 -17.07 5.39 -32.60
CA THR A 4 -15.65 5.76 -32.61
C THR A 4 -15.11 5.99 -31.18
N LEU A 5 -13.78 5.90 -31.03
CA LEU A 5 -12.99 5.96 -29.79
C LEU A 5 -13.38 7.03 -28.74
N ASN A 6 -14.17 8.04 -29.11
CA ASN A 6 -14.58 9.15 -28.24
C ASN A 6 -15.88 8.90 -27.44
N ALA A 7 -16.51 7.73 -27.55
CA ALA A 7 -17.82 7.48 -26.90
C ALA A 7 -17.76 6.65 -25.61
N TYR A 8 -16.64 6.01 -25.29
CA TYR A 8 -16.54 5.11 -24.13
C TYR A 8 -15.96 5.83 -22.92
N GLN A 9 -16.68 5.84 -21.80
CA GLN A 9 -16.35 6.65 -20.62
C GLN A 9 -15.92 5.82 -19.41
N SER A 10 -15.92 4.48 -19.49
CA SER A 10 -15.62 3.65 -18.32
C SER A 10 -14.81 2.39 -18.64
N ALA A 11 -13.91 2.04 -17.71
CA ALA A 11 -13.20 0.76 -17.71
C ALA A 11 -14.16 -0.45 -17.65
N SER A 12 -15.42 -0.26 -17.23
CA SER A 12 -16.44 -1.31 -17.23
C SER A 12 -16.99 -1.66 -18.61
N GLU A 13 -16.81 -0.79 -19.61
CA GLU A 13 -17.28 -0.99 -20.99
C GLU A 13 -16.17 -1.56 -21.88
N ILE A 14 -14.93 -1.08 -21.70
CA ILE A 14 -13.80 -1.38 -22.60
C ILE A 14 -12.64 -2.13 -21.90
N GLY A 15 -12.78 -2.46 -20.62
CA GLY A 15 -11.74 -3.13 -19.83
C GLY A 15 -10.59 -2.21 -19.41
N GLY A 16 -9.71 -2.73 -18.55
CA GLY A 16 -8.63 -1.96 -17.93
C GLY A 16 -7.55 -1.48 -18.90
N LYS A 17 -7.06 -2.36 -19.78
CA LYS A 17 -5.99 -2.03 -20.74
C LYS A 17 -6.41 -0.95 -21.72
N ALA A 18 -7.61 -1.07 -22.31
CA ALA A 18 -8.11 -0.10 -23.27
C ALA A 18 -8.38 1.26 -22.60
N TYR A 19 -8.88 1.23 -21.35
CA TYR A 19 -9.04 2.44 -20.55
C TYR A 19 -7.70 3.14 -20.29
N ASN A 20 -6.65 2.39 -19.96
CA ASN A 20 -5.31 2.97 -19.79
C ASN A 20 -4.72 3.50 -21.11
N LEU A 21 -4.95 2.82 -22.25
CA LEU A 21 -4.57 3.34 -23.57
C LEU A 21 -5.26 4.66 -23.92
N GLN A 22 -6.54 4.81 -23.56
CA GLN A 22 -7.26 6.08 -23.71
C GLN A 22 -6.62 7.18 -22.88
N ARG A 23 -6.31 6.91 -21.60
CA ARG A 23 -5.62 7.88 -20.72
C ARG A 23 -4.24 8.26 -21.26
N LEU A 24 -3.49 7.32 -21.80
CA LEU A 24 -2.19 7.61 -22.44
C LEU A 24 -2.33 8.63 -23.58
N ARG A 25 -3.35 8.45 -24.43
CA ARG A 25 -3.65 9.39 -25.52
C ARG A 25 -4.06 10.77 -25.00
N GLU A 26 -4.90 10.83 -23.96
CA GLU A 26 -5.32 12.08 -23.32
C GLU A 26 -4.14 12.84 -22.66
N LEU A 27 -3.14 12.10 -22.18
CA LEU A 27 -1.90 12.64 -21.62
C LEU A 27 -0.86 13.04 -22.69
N GLY A 28 -1.19 12.87 -23.97
CA GLY A 28 -0.30 13.22 -25.08
C GLY A 28 0.86 12.25 -25.29
N ALA A 29 0.82 11.05 -24.71
CA ALA A 29 1.80 10.02 -25.00
C ALA A 29 1.66 9.55 -26.46
N THR A 30 2.79 9.25 -27.10
CA THR A 30 2.80 8.66 -28.44
C THR A 30 2.37 7.20 -28.35
N VAL A 31 1.12 6.92 -28.69
CA VAL A 31 0.55 5.57 -28.68
C VAL A 31 0.25 5.14 -30.12
N PRO A 32 0.56 3.89 -30.53
CA PRO A 32 0.18 3.40 -31.85
C PRO A 32 -1.34 3.48 -32.05
N PRO A 33 -1.84 3.86 -33.24
CA PRO A 33 -3.26 3.90 -33.54
C PRO A 33 -3.98 2.59 -33.17
N TRP A 34 -5.17 2.70 -32.59
CA TRP A 34 -5.92 1.55 -32.10
C TRP A 34 -7.41 1.79 -32.15
N ILE A 35 -8.20 0.71 -32.18
CA ILE A 35 -9.63 0.70 -31.88
C ILE A 35 -9.93 -0.34 -30.80
N VAL A 36 -11.11 -0.25 -30.17
CA VAL A 36 -11.56 -1.25 -29.19
C VAL A 36 -12.93 -1.77 -29.54
N LEU A 37 -13.09 -3.09 -29.44
CA LEU A 37 -14.36 -3.78 -29.48
C LEU A 37 -14.87 -3.87 -28.03
N PRO A 38 -16.01 -3.22 -27.70
CA PRO A 38 -16.48 -3.15 -26.31
C PRO A 38 -16.94 -4.51 -25.78
N THR A 39 -17.03 -4.62 -24.46
CA THR A 39 -17.50 -5.84 -23.76
C THR A 39 -18.90 -6.31 -24.17
N SER A 40 -19.73 -5.42 -24.74
CA SER A 40 -21.06 -5.75 -25.26
C SER A 40 -21.03 -6.47 -26.61
N LEU A 41 -19.89 -6.48 -27.31
CA LEU A 41 -19.71 -7.19 -28.57
C LEU A 41 -19.09 -8.57 -28.28
N PHE A 42 -19.87 -9.62 -28.48
CA PHE A 42 -19.47 -11.01 -28.17
C PHE A 42 -19.80 -12.00 -29.31
N ASP A 43 -20.17 -11.50 -30.49
CA ASP A 43 -20.35 -12.31 -31.70
C ASP A 43 -19.77 -11.59 -32.94
N LEU A 44 -19.45 -12.38 -33.96
CA LEU A 44 -18.92 -11.94 -35.25
C LEU A 44 -19.87 -12.33 -36.39
N THR A 45 -21.10 -11.84 -36.33
CA THR A 45 -22.02 -11.91 -37.48
C THR A 45 -21.45 -11.17 -38.71
N PRO A 46 -21.84 -11.53 -39.95
CA PRO A 46 -21.35 -10.85 -41.15
C PRO A 46 -21.52 -9.32 -41.12
N GLN A 47 -22.63 -8.84 -40.55
CA GLN A 47 -22.88 -7.42 -40.35
C GLN A 47 -21.84 -6.79 -39.42
N ARG A 48 -21.56 -7.38 -38.25
CA ARG A 48 -20.55 -6.87 -37.31
C ARG A 48 -19.15 -6.92 -37.90
N CYS A 49 -18.82 -7.96 -38.64
CA CYS A 49 -17.54 -8.02 -39.36
C CYS A 49 -17.38 -6.85 -40.34
N ALA A 50 -18.45 -6.49 -41.06
CA ALA A 50 -18.44 -5.33 -41.95
C ALA A 50 -18.29 -4.00 -41.18
N GLU A 51 -18.99 -3.86 -40.04
CA GLU A 51 -18.87 -2.69 -39.16
C GLU A 51 -17.44 -2.54 -38.60
N ILE A 52 -16.82 -3.61 -38.12
CA ILE A 52 -15.44 -3.61 -37.62
C ILE A 52 -14.46 -3.24 -38.74
N ARG A 53 -14.64 -3.76 -39.95
CA ARG A 53 -13.80 -3.38 -41.11
C ARG A 53 -13.94 -1.90 -41.43
N ALA A 54 -15.14 -1.34 -41.40
CA ALA A 54 -15.35 0.09 -41.61
C ALA A 54 -14.64 0.92 -40.54
N MET A 55 -14.73 0.53 -39.26
CA MET A 55 -14.00 1.21 -38.17
C MET A 55 -12.49 1.15 -38.35
N LEU A 56 -11.93 0.01 -38.80
CA LEU A 56 -10.50 -0.10 -39.11
C LEU A 56 -10.11 0.84 -40.25
N GLN A 57 -10.91 0.92 -41.31
CA GLN A 57 -10.66 1.85 -42.42
C GLN A 57 -10.70 3.31 -41.98
N GLU A 58 -11.73 3.70 -41.21
CA GLU A 58 -11.87 5.07 -40.66
C GLU A 58 -10.71 5.44 -39.73
N ALA A 59 -10.18 4.47 -38.98
CA ALA A 59 -9.02 4.65 -38.11
C ALA A 59 -7.66 4.60 -38.85
N GLY A 60 -7.65 4.39 -40.17
CA GLY A 60 -6.42 4.24 -40.97
C GLY A 60 -5.69 2.91 -40.75
N LEU A 61 -6.37 1.91 -40.18
CA LEU A 61 -5.85 0.59 -39.84
C LEU A 61 -6.24 -0.51 -40.86
N GLY A 62 -6.94 -0.15 -41.93
CA GLY A 62 -7.58 -1.08 -42.85
C GLY A 62 -6.65 -2.09 -43.54
N SER A 63 -5.37 -1.78 -43.66
CA SER A 63 -4.32 -2.64 -44.22
C SER A 63 -3.13 -2.82 -43.26
N ALA A 64 -3.28 -2.43 -41.99
CA ALA A 64 -2.21 -2.50 -41.01
C ALA A 64 -2.02 -3.93 -40.48
N LEU A 65 -0.82 -4.23 -40.00
CA LEU A 65 -0.61 -5.34 -39.06
C LEU A 65 -1.09 -4.91 -37.67
N LEU A 66 -1.81 -5.80 -36.99
CA LEU A 66 -2.47 -5.53 -35.72
C LEU A 66 -1.98 -6.46 -34.61
N ALA A 67 -1.85 -5.90 -33.42
CA ALA A 67 -1.92 -6.62 -32.15
C ALA A 67 -3.39 -6.72 -31.73
N VAL A 68 -3.88 -7.94 -31.59
CA VAL A 68 -5.21 -8.25 -31.05
C VAL A 68 -5.03 -8.58 -29.57
N ARG A 69 -5.36 -7.63 -28.68
CA ARG A 69 -5.07 -7.71 -27.24
C ARG A 69 -6.35 -7.82 -26.44
N SER A 70 -6.33 -8.65 -25.41
CA SER A 70 -7.37 -8.70 -24.37
C SER A 70 -7.44 -7.39 -23.58
N SER A 71 -8.64 -7.02 -23.14
CA SER A 71 -8.88 -5.96 -22.16
C SER A 71 -10.07 -6.35 -21.28
N ALA A 72 -9.79 -7.01 -20.15
CA ALA A 72 -10.84 -7.49 -19.24
C ALA A 72 -11.31 -6.41 -18.27
N VAL A 73 -12.57 -6.50 -17.82
CA VAL A 73 -13.09 -5.63 -16.75
C VAL A 73 -12.45 -6.01 -15.43
N GLY A 74 -11.85 -5.04 -14.74
CA GLY A 74 -11.12 -5.27 -13.49
C GLY A 74 -9.63 -5.60 -13.69
N GLU A 75 -9.17 -5.72 -14.94
CA GLU A 75 -7.74 -5.77 -15.29
C GLU A 75 -7.03 -4.43 -15.02
N ASP A 76 -5.73 -4.47 -14.73
CA ASP A 76 -4.86 -3.32 -14.45
C ASP A 76 -5.41 -2.34 -13.38
N GLY A 77 -6.18 -2.86 -12.43
CA GLY A 77 -6.69 -2.11 -11.28
C GLY A 77 -5.70 -2.06 -10.11
N SER A 78 -5.91 -1.12 -9.19
CA SER A 78 -5.05 -0.96 -8.00
C SER A 78 -5.11 -2.12 -7.00
N ALA A 79 -6.15 -2.96 -7.08
CA ALA A 79 -6.39 -4.08 -6.14
C ALA A 79 -6.01 -5.46 -6.72
N ALA A 80 -5.94 -5.60 -8.04
CA ALA A 80 -5.59 -6.85 -8.72
C ALA A 80 -5.11 -6.56 -10.16
N SER A 81 -3.94 -7.09 -10.54
CA SER A 81 -3.52 -7.12 -11.95
C SER A 81 -3.74 -8.53 -12.50
N PHE A 82 -4.57 -8.67 -13.54
CA PHE A 82 -4.70 -9.93 -14.30
C PHE A 82 -3.52 -10.11 -15.28
N ALA A 83 -2.32 -9.66 -14.88
CA ALA A 83 -1.13 -9.63 -15.72
C ALA A 83 -0.81 -11.02 -16.27
N GLY A 84 -0.65 -11.10 -17.60
CA GLY A 84 -0.27 -12.33 -18.31
C GLY A 84 -1.33 -13.42 -18.37
N GLN A 85 -2.59 -13.17 -17.96
CA GLN A 85 -3.61 -14.21 -17.86
C GLN A 85 -4.52 -14.39 -19.08
N PHE A 86 -4.43 -13.47 -20.03
CA PHE A 86 -5.29 -13.45 -21.21
C PHE A 86 -4.45 -13.38 -22.47
N ASP A 87 -4.98 -13.96 -23.53
CA ASP A 87 -4.27 -14.10 -24.78
C ASP A 87 -4.05 -12.73 -25.45
N THR A 88 -2.96 -12.66 -26.21
CA THR A 88 -2.67 -11.60 -27.16
C THR A 88 -2.16 -12.28 -28.43
N VAL A 89 -2.62 -11.82 -29.59
CA VAL A 89 -2.18 -12.34 -30.90
C VAL A 89 -1.53 -11.19 -31.66
N LEU A 90 -0.25 -11.35 -32.00
CA LEU A 90 0.55 -10.31 -32.65
C LEU A 90 0.69 -10.56 -34.17
N GLY A 91 0.83 -9.48 -34.93
CA GLY A 91 1.10 -9.55 -36.36
C GLY A 91 -0.08 -10.04 -37.20
N VAL A 92 -1.31 -9.68 -36.85
CA VAL A 92 -2.51 -10.08 -37.59
C VAL A 92 -2.83 -9.03 -38.67
N GLN A 93 -2.93 -9.46 -39.92
CA GLN A 93 -3.26 -8.58 -41.03
C GLN A 93 -4.74 -8.14 -40.99
N ALA A 94 -5.01 -6.83 -40.99
CA ALA A 94 -6.35 -6.27 -40.74
C ALA A 94 -7.43 -6.69 -41.76
N ASP A 95 -7.07 -6.89 -43.02
CA ASP A 95 -7.97 -7.30 -44.10
C ASP A 95 -8.06 -8.83 -44.27
N SER A 96 -7.22 -9.59 -43.54
CA SER A 96 -7.20 -11.05 -43.54
C SER A 96 -8.41 -11.65 -42.78
N PRO A 97 -8.92 -12.82 -43.22
CA PRO A 97 -9.88 -13.60 -42.44
C PRO A 97 -9.36 -14.01 -41.04
N GLU A 98 -8.04 -14.12 -40.87
CA GLU A 98 -7.38 -14.54 -39.62
C GLU A 98 -7.68 -13.59 -38.44
N LEU A 99 -7.99 -12.33 -38.73
CA LEU A 99 -8.43 -11.36 -37.73
C LEU A 99 -9.61 -11.88 -36.90
N TRP A 100 -10.54 -12.57 -37.54
CA TRP A 100 -11.71 -13.10 -36.85
C TRP A 100 -11.36 -14.22 -35.88
N ASP A 101 -10.39 -15.05 -36.25
CA ASP A 101 -9.93 -16.15 -35.40
C ASP A 101 -9.12 -15.61 -34.22
N ALA A 102 -8.27 -14.60 -34.44
CA ALA A 102 -7.56 -13.90 -33.38
C ALA A 102 -8.51 -13.25 -32.37
N ILE A 103 -9.58 -12.57 -32.82
CA ILE A 103 -10.59 -11.99 -31.93
C ILE A 103 -11.30 -13.07 -31.11
N ARG A 104 -11.69 -14.19 -31.74
CA ARG A 104 -12.34 -15.31 -31.04
C ARG A 104 -11.41 -15.95 -30.01
N GLN A 105 -10.13 -16.12 -30.34
CA GLN A 105 -9.13 -16.65 -29.42
C GLN A 105 -9.00 -15.76 -28.19
N VAL A 106 -8.87 -14.45 -28.38
CA VAL A 106 -8.79 -13.50 -27.27
C VAL A 106 -10.04 -13.59 -26.39
N TRP A 107 -11.24 -13.59 -26.95
CA TRP A 107 -12.47 -13.79 -26.14
C TRP A 107 -12.50 -15.13 -25.41
N ALA A 108 -12.05 -16.22 -26.05
CA ALA A 108 -12.02 -17.54 -25.44
C ALA A 108 -11.11 -17.60 -24.21
N SER A 109 -10.05 -16.79 -24.16
CA SER A 109 -9.15 -16.70 -23.01
C SER A 109 -9.85 -16.23 -21.72
N ALA A 110 -10.96 -15.50 -21.82
CA ALA A 110 -11.81 -15.10 -20.69
C ALA A 110 -12.42 -16.30 -19.95
N GLY A 111 -12.63 -17.42 -20.66
CA GLY A 111 -13.19 -18.65 -20.12
C GLY A 111 -12.15 -19.68 -19.65
N SER A 112 -10.85 -19.34 -19.71
CA SER A 112 -9.77 -20.25 -19.32
C SER A 112 -9.88 -20.65 -17.84
N ALA A 113 -9.34 -21.82 -17.48
CA ALA A 113 -9.34 -22.28 -16.09
C ALA A 113 -8.66 -21.27 -15.15
N HIS A 114 -7.65 -20.60 -15.66
CA HIS A 114 -6.87 -19.61 -14.93
C HIS A 114 -7.63 -18.30 -14.74
N ALA A 115 -8.32 -17.81 -15.78
CA ALA A 115 -9.21 -16.65 -15.68
C ALA A 115 -10.32 -16.86 -14.65
N ARG A 116 -10.93 -18.05 -14.62
CA ARG A 116 -11.96 -18.42 -13.63
C ARG A 116 -11.44 -18.48 -12.20
N ALA A 117 -10.22 -18.98 -12.00
CA ALA A 117 -9.59 -19.02 -10.68
C ALA A 117 -9.35 -17.61 -10.14
N TYR A 118 -8.88 -16.71 -11.00
CA TYR A 118 -8.64 -15.30 -10.64
C TYR A 118 -9.92 -14.48 -10.43
N SER A 119 -10.99 -14.75 -11.19
CA SER A 119 -12.28 -14.06 -11.02
C SER A 119 -13.11 -14.56 -9.83
N GLY A 120 -12.62 -15.58 -9.10
CA GLY A 120 -13.40 -16.23 -8.03
C GLY A 120 -14.61 -17.01 -8.54
N GLY A 121 -14.61 -17.41 -9.81
CA GLY A 121 -15.70 -18.14 -10.46
C GLY A 121 -16.71 -17.28 -11.21
N GLU A 122 -16.60 -15.95 -11.14
CA GLU A 122 -17.50 -15.03 -11.87
C GLU A 122 -17.13 -14.94 -13.38
N PRO A 123 -18.11 -14.77 -14.29
CA PRO A 123 -17.83 -14.57 -15.71
C PRO A 123 -17.02 -13.30 -15.96
N VAL A 124 -15.88 -13.44 -16.63
CA VAL A 124 -15.03 -12.31 -17.02
C VAL A 124 -15.61 -11.66 -18.29
N ARG A 125 -15.96 -10.37 -18.19
CA ARG A 125 -16.32 -9.56 -19.36
C ARG A 125 -15.05 -9.02 -20.02
N MET A 126 -14.95 -9.19 -21.32
CA MET A 126 -13.73 -8.88 -22.07
C MET A 126 -14.02 -8.03 -23.31
N ALA A 127 -13.32 -6.91 -23.40
CA ALA A 127 -13.16 -6.13 -24.62
C ALA A 127 -11.90 -6.58 -25.37
N VAL A 128 -11.81 -6.21 -26.65
CA VAL A 128 -10.66 -6.55 -27.51
C VAL A 128 -10.10 -5.28 -28.11
N ILE A 129 -8.81 -5.04 -27.89
CA ILE A 129 -8.06 -3.95 -28.50
C ILE A 129 -7.50 -4.44 -29.83
N LEU A 130 -7.70 -3.67 -30.89
CA LEU A 130 -7.06 -3.85 -32.19
C LEU A 130 -6.11 -2.67 -32.37
N GLN A 131 -4.82 -2.88 -32.12
CA GLN A 131 -3.79 -1.84 -32.11
C GLN A 131 -2.79 -2.07 -33.24
N GLN A 132 -2.38 -1.02 -33.93
CA GLN A 132 -1.33 -1.10 -34.95
C GLN A 132 -0.04 -1.68 -34.35
N MET A 133 0.51 -2.69 -35.01
CA MET A 133 1.87 -3.16 -34.74
C MET A 133 2.85 -2.07 -35.16
N VAL A 134 3.74 -1.73 -34.23
CA VAL A 134 4.98 -1.04 -34.56
C VAL A 134 6.05 -2.08 -34.88
N ASP A 135 7.03 -1.73 -35.71
CA ASP A 135 8.20 -2.56 -36.00
C ASP A 135 9.41 -2.01 -35.23
N PRO A 136 9.57 -2.37 -33.94
CA PRO A 136 10.61 -1.79 -33.11
C PRO A 136 11.98 -2.39 -33.42
N VAL A 137 13.00 -1.53 -33.34
CA VAL A 137 14.39 -2.00 -33.24
C VAL A 137 14.71 -2.47 -31.82
N VAL A 138 14.10 -1.83 -30.82
CA VAL A 138 14.25 -2.15 -29.40
C VAL A 138 12.91 -1.95 -28.72
N ALA A 139 12.52 -2.86 -27.85
CA ALA A 139 11.32 -2.73 -27.03
C ALA A 139 11.60 -3.19 -25.61
N GLY A 140 10.67 -2.91 -24.70
CA GLY A 140 10.83 -3.39 -23.35
C GLY A 140 9.81 -2.87 -22.36
N VAL A 141 10.21 -2.90 -21.09
CA VAL A 141 9.39 -2.51 -19.95
C VAL A 141 10.15 -1.45 -19.13
N ALA A 142 9.44 -0.46 -18.62
CA ALA A 142 9.99 0.57 -17.76
C ALA A 142 9.14 0.70 -16.48
N PHE A 143 9.80 0.57 -15.34
CA PHE A 143 9.23 0.86 -14.03
C PHE A 143 9.65 2.26 -13.58
N SER A 144 8.67 3.09 -13.25
CA SER A 144 8.89 4.46 -12.74
C SER A 144 9.64 4.52 -11.39
N VAL A 145 9.63 3.42 -10.64
CA VAL A 145 10.36 3.19 -9.39
C VAL A 145 11.02 1.82 -9.44
N ASP A 146 12.00 1.54 -8.57
CA ASP A 146 12.63 0.23 -8.51
C ASP A 146 11.62 -0.82 -7.99
N PRO A 147 11.21 -1.81 -8.80
CA PRO A 147 10.19 -2.77 -8.43
C PRO A 147 10.66 -3.78 -7.36
N VAL A 148 11.98 -3.90 -7.15
CA VAL A 148 12.58 -4.83 -6.17
C VAL A 148 12.76 -4.14 -4.83
N THR A 149 13.35 -2.94 -4.83
CA THR A 149 13.68 -2.22 -3.58
C THR A 149 12.58 -1.27 -3.12
N GLY A 150 11.71 -0.85 -4.02
CA GLY A 150 10.73 0.23 -3.79
C GLY A 150 11.35 1.62 -3.77
N ASP A 151 12.61 1.77 -4.21
CA ASP A 151 13.27 3.08 -4.30
C ASP A 151 12.59 3.96 -5.36
N ALA A 152 11.83 4.95 -4.90
CA ALA A 152 11.16 5.93 -5.76
C ALA A 152 12.14 6.84 -6.53
N ALA A 153 13.39 6.97 -6.07
CA ALA A 153 14.39 7.79 -6.74
C ALA A 153 14.95 7.11 -8.00
N THR A 154 14.79 5.80 -8.17
CA THR A 154 15.39 5.02 -9.25
C THR A 154 14.33 4.43 -10.16
N ALA A 155 14.36 4.76 -11.45
CA ALA A 155 13.54 4.11 -12.46
C ALA A 155 14.35 2.96 -13.08
N VAL A 156 13.68 1.87 -13.44
CA VAL A 156 14.33 0.69 -14.03
C VAL A 156 13.77 0.46 -15.42
N VAL A 157 14.64 0.46 -16.42
CA VAL A 157 14.29 0.22 -17.83
C VAL A 157 14.93 -1.09 -18.27
N SER A 158 14.12 -2.05 -18.71
CA SER A 158 14.57 -3.31 -19.30
C SER A 158 14.38 -3.28 -20.81
N ALA A 159 15.39 -3.68 -21.58
CA ALA A 159 15.37 -3.57 -23.05
C ALA A 159 15.82 -4.86 -23.74
N VAL A 160 15.08 -5.25 -24.79
CA VAL A 160 15.40 -6.35 -25.72
C VAL A 160 15.42 -5.84 -27.15
N TYR A 161 16.17 -6.51 -28.04
CA TYR A 161 16.10 -6.23 -29.46
C TYR A 161 14.79 -6.76 -30.07
N GLY A 162 14.22 -5.99 -31.00
CA GLY A 162 12.96 -6.33 -31.65
C GLY A 162 11.73 -6.12 -30.75
N LEU A 163 10.77 -7.05 -30.83
CA LEU A 163 9.50 -7.02 -30.12
C LEU A 163 9.66 -7.37 -28.63
N GLY A 164 8.86 -6.72 -27.78
CA GLY A 164 8.88 -6.92 -26.32
C GLY A 164 8.22 -8.21 -25.81
N GLU A 165 7.59 -9.01 -26.69
CA GLU A 165 6.86 -10.23 -26.31
C GLU A 165 7.74 -11.23 -25.54
N GLY A 166 8.99 -11.42 -25.99
CA GLY A 166 9.93 -12.33 -25.35
C GLY A 166 10.45 -11.86 -23.99
N LEU A 167 10.34 -10.56 -23.68
CA LEU A 167 10.68 -10.03 -22.35
C LEU A 167 9.57 -10.32 -21.34
N VAL A 168 8.31 -10.13 -21.75
CA VAL A 168 7.14 -10.35 -20.90
C VAL A 168 6.96 -11.84 -20.58
N SER A 169 7.28 -12.73 -21.53
CA SER A 169 7.26 -14.18 -21.31
C SER A 169 8.48 -14.70 -20.54
N GLY A 170 9.55 -13.91 -20.41
CA GLY A 170 10.82 -14.33 -19.81
C GLY A 170 11.65 -15.26 -20.70
N GLU A 171 11.37 -15.33 -22.01
CA GLU A 171 12.13 -16.14 -22.96
C GLU A 171 13.41 -15.46 -23.44
N LEU A 172 13.47 -14.12 -23.42
CA LEU A 172 14.61 -13.33 -23.88
C LEU A 172 15.31 -12.62 -22.72
N ASP A 173 16.64 -12.71 -22.72
CA ASP A 173 17.48 -11.94 -21.82
C ASP A 173 17.50 -10.45 -22.22
N ALA A 174 17.52 -9.57 -21.22
CA ALA A 174 17.39 -8.13 -21.43
C ALA A 174 18.48 -7.35 -20.72
N ASP A 175 18.88 -6.23 -21.34
CA ASP A 175 19.66 -5.23 -20.65
C ASP A 175 18.79 -4.53 -19.60
N SER A 176 19.40 -4.18 -18.46
CA SER A 176 18.74 -3.40 -17.41
C SER A 176 19.47 -2.08 -17.18
N TYR A 177 18.73 -0.97 -17.19
CA TYR A 177 19.22 0.38 -17.00
C TYR A 177 18.54 1.00 -15.77
N HIS A 178 19.32 1.30 -14.74
CA HIS A 178 18.86 2.00 -13.54
C HIS A 178 19.14 3.49 -13.68
N VAL A 179 18.08 4.30 -13.62
CA VAL A 179 18.12 5.75 -13.87
C VAL A 179 17.76 6.52 -12.60
N THR A 180 18.74 7.22 -12.05
CA THR A 180 18.61 8.06 -10.85
C THR A 180 19.02 9.50 -11.20
N GLY A 181 18.04 10.39 -11.34
CA GLY A 181 18.27 11.73 -11.88
C GLY A 181 18.85 11.65 -13.30
N SER A 182 20.04 12.21 -13.53
CA SER A 182 20.74 12.14 -14.83
C SER A 182 21.71 10.95 -14.95
N ALA A 183 21.94 10.20 -13.87
CA ALA A 183 22.87 9.08 -13.87
C ALA A 183 22.18 7.81 -14.40
N VAL A 184 22.87 7.09 -15.30
CA VAL A 184 22.45 5.80 -15.85
C VAL A 184 23.48 4.75 -15.45
N ARG A 185 23.02 3.65 -14.85
CA ARG A 185 23.83 2.46 -14.61
C ARG A 185 23.24 1.31 -15.38
N SER A 186 24.01 0.72 -16.30
CA SER A 186 23.57 -0.42 -17.10
C SER A 186 24.12 -1.75 -16.56
N THR A 187 23.36 -2.81 -16.79
CA THR A 187 23.79 -4.21 -16.72
C THR A 187 23.39 -4.84 -18.04
N LEU A 188 24.38 -5.23 -18.85
CA LEU A 188 24.15 -5.75 -20.20
C LEU A 188 24.02 -7.26 -20.16
N ALA A 189 23.04 -7.79 -20.90
CA ALA A 189 22.84 -9.21 -21.09
C ALA A 189 23.39 -9.67 -22.45
N HIS A 190 23.66 -10.97 -22.56
CA HIS A 190 24.01 -11.60 -23.83
C HIS A 190 22.72 -11.90 -24.62
N LYS A 191 22.43 -11.07 -25.62
CA LYS A 191 21.17 -11.07 -26.38
C LYS A 191 21.34 -11.82 -27.70
N ASP A 192 21.41 -13.14 -27.67
CA ASP A 192 21.65 -13.98 -28.86
C ASP A 192 20.43 -14.14 -29.77
N ARG A 193 19.23 -13.82 -29.27
CA ARG A 193 17.94 -13.98 -29.94
C ARG A 193 17.07 -12.72 -29.79
N ALA A 194 16.23 -12.46 -30.80
CA ALA A 194 15.27 -11.35 -30.82
C ALA A 194 13.95 -11.79 -31.45
N ALA A 195 12.83 -11.31 -30.91
CA ALA A 195 11.52 -11.49 -31.51
C ALA A 195 11.30 -10.44 -32.60
N ARG A 196 10.88 -10.84 -33.80
CA ARG A 196 10.62 -9.92 -34.93
C ARG A 196 9.30 -10.24 -35.63
N LEU A 197 8.74 -9.23 -36.29
CA LEU A 197 7.60 -9.40 -37.18
C LEU A 197 8.01 -10.22 -38.40
N ALA A 198 7.21 -11.24 -38.74
CA ALA A 198 7.40 -11.96 -39.99
C ALA A 198 6.69 -11.23 -41.16
N PRO A 199 7.22 -11.30 -42.40
CA PRO A 199 6.71 -10.53 -43.55
C PRO A 199 5.25 -10.78 -43.94
N LEU A 200 4.66 -11.91 -43.53
CA LEU A 200 3.28 -12.31 -43.84
C LEU A 200 2.37 -12.25 -42.59
N GLY A 201 2.78 -11.52 -41.56
CA GLY A 201 2.17 -11.55 -40.22
C GLY A 201 2.81 -12.60 -39.32
N SER A 202 2.38 -12.67 -38.05
CA SER A 202 2.97 -13.41 -36.91
C SER A 202 4.33 -12.89 -36.41
N THR A 203 4.79 -13.47 -35.30
CA THR A 203 6.11 -13.20 -34.69
C THR A 203 7.01 -14.42 -34.82
N ARG A 204 8.32 -14.19 -34.94
CA ARG A 204 9.33 -15.25 -34.96
C ARG A 204 10.57 -14.83 -34.18
N ILE A 205 11.22 -15.81 -33.57
CA ILE A 205 12.51 -15.59 -32.91
C ILE A 205 13.63 -15.82 -33.92
N GLU A 206 14.51 -14.84 -34.04
CA GLU A 206 15.67 -14.86 -34.94
C GLU A 206 16.97 -14.63 -34.16
N PRO A 207 18.11 -15.15 -34.67
CA PRO A 207 19.42 -14.85 -34.09
C PRO A 207 19.79 -13.37 -34.27
N VAL A 208 20.37 -12.79 -33.22
CA VAL A 208 20.94 -11.44 -33.25
C VAL A 208 22.37 -11.51 -33.82
N PRO A 209 22.79 -10.56 -34.69
CA PRO A 209 24.17 -10.49 -35.18
C PRO A 209 25.20 -10.48 -34.03
N VAL A 210 26.29 -11.23 -34.18
CA VAL A 210 27.30 -11.46 -33.11
C VAL A 210 27.87 -10.16 -32.55
N ASP A 211 28.03 -9.13 -33.38
CA ASP A 211 28.51 -7.80 -33.00
C ASP A 211 27.52 -7.02 -32.11
N GLN A 212 26.25 -7.41 -32.08
CA GLN A 212 25.20 -6.77 -31.28
C GLN A 212 24.85 -7.52 -29.99
N GLN A 213 25.24 -8.80 -29.85
CA GLN A 213 24.78 -9.65 -28.74
C GLN A 213 25.18 -9.10 -27.36
N ASP A 214 26.39 -8.57 -27.23
CA ASP A 214 26.91 -7.96 -25.99
C ASP A 214 26.86 -6.42 -26.02
N ALA A 215 26.33 -5.83 -27.09
CA ALA A 215 26.17 -4.38 -27.20
C ALA A 215 24.97 -3.89 -26.38
N ALA A 216 25.02 -2.64 -25.94
CA ALA A 216 23.90 -2.00 -25.27
C ALA A 216 22.76 -1.77 -26.27
N ALA A 217 21.55 -2.21 -25.94
CA ALA A 217 20.35 -1.96 -26.75
C ALA A 217 19.95 -0.46 -26.76
N LEU A 218 20.24 0.25 -25.67
CA LEU A 218 19.91 1.67 -25.49
C LEU A 218 21.15 2.50 -25.24
N SER A 219 21.14 3.74 -25.75
CA SER A 219 22.02 4.79 -25.25
C SER A 219 21.52 5.31 -23.89
N ASP A 220 22.42 5.94 -23.12
CA ASP A 220 22.07 6.61 -21.86
C ASP A 220 21.03 7.72 -22.05
N ARG A 221 20.95 8.32 -23.23
CA ARG A 221 19.91 9.31 -23.55
C ARG A 221 18.54 8.64 -23.64
N GLU A 222 18.43 7.56 -24.41
CA GLU A 222 17.16 6.87 -24.60
C GLU A 222 16.67 6.21 -23.30
N ALA A 223 17.58 5.62 -22.52
CA ALA A 223 17.23 5.10 -21.20
C ALA A 223 16.63 6.19 -20.30
N ARG A 224 17.16 7.41 -20.36
CA ARG A 224 16.63 8.57 -19.64
C ARG A 224 15.28 9.03 -20.19
N ASP A 225 15.13 9.13 -21.50
CA ASP A 225 13.89 9.58 -22.14
C ASP A 225 12.72 8.61 -21.80
N ILE A 226 13.00 7.30 -21.81
CA ILE A 226 12.04 6.26 -21.41
C ILE A 226 11.70 6.36 -19.91
N ALA A 227 12.71 6.51 -19.05
CA ALA A 227 12.51 6.67 -17.61
C ALA A 227 11.73 7.95 -17.28
N GLU A 228 11.98 9.06 -18.00
CA GLU A 228 11.24 10.31 -17.85
C GLU A 228 9.78 10.14 -18.28
N GLN A 229 9.53 9.45 -19.40
CA GLN A 229 8.17 9.11 -19.84
C GLN A 229 7.43 8.29 -18.77
N ALA A 230 8.06 7.26 -18.18
CA ALA A 230 7.45 6.46 -17.12
C ALA A 230 7.12 7.30 -15.86
N ARG A 231 8.02 8.21 -15.46
CA ARG A 231 7.79 9.12 -14.32
C ARG A 231 6.75 10.19 -14.63
N ALA A 232 6.65 10.65 -15.87
CA ALA A 232 5.60 11.57 -16.30
C ALA A 232 4.22 10.91 -16.17
N LEU A 233 4.13 9.64 -16.58
CA LEU A 233 2.92 8.83 -16.39
C LEU A 233 2.61 8.60 -14.90
N GLU A 234 3.60 8.29 -14.06
CA GLU A 234 3.42 8.20 -12.61
C GLU A 234 2.81 9.48 -12.03
N ARG A 235 3.37 10.65 -12.37
CA ARG A 235 2.88 11.95 -11.90
C ARG A 235 1.44 12.21 -12.34
N ALA A 236 1.11 11.87 -13.58
CA ALA A 236 -0.22 12.11 -14.15
C ALA A 236 -1.28 11.12 -13.65
N LEU A 237 -0.89 9.87 -13.40
CA LEU A 237 -1.80 8.78 -13.02
C LEU A 237 -1.90 8.61 -11.50
N GLY A 238 -0.98 9.20 -10.73
CA GLY A 238 -1.02 9.27 -9.26
C GLY A 238 -0.51 8.02 -8.54
N ALA A 239 0.16 7.12 -9.24
CA ALA A 239 0.73 5.89 -8.70
C ALA A 239 1.94 5.44 -9.52
N PRO A 240 2.92 4.72 -8.93
CA PRO A 240 4.02 4.13 -9.68
C PRO A 240 3.51 3.28 -10.84
N GLN A 241 4.08 3.49 -12.02
CA GLN A 241 3.71 2.83 -13.27
C GLN A 241 4.75 1.81 -13.73
N ASP A 242 4.23 0.72 -14.29
CA ASP A 242 4.88 -0.26 -15.15
C ASP A 242 4.41 0.02 -16.60
N VAL A 243 5.36 0.32 -17.49
CA VAL A 243 5.11 0.85 -18.83
C VAL A 243 5.76 -0.05 -19.87
N GLU A 244 4.97 -0.58 -20.80
CA GLU A 244 5.49 -1.24 -22.00
C GLU A 244 5.78 -0.20 -23.08
N TRP A 245 6.95 -0.30 -23.71
CA TRP A 245 7.42 0.69 -24.68
C TRP A 245 8.14 0.04 -25.87
N ALA A 246 8.24 0.80 -26.97
CA ALA A 246 8.93 0.43 -28.19
C ALA A 246 9.65 1.64 -28.79
N LEU A 247 10.86 1.42 -29.31
CA LEU A 247 11.63 2.37 -30.11
C LEU A 247 11.64 1.91 -31.56
N VAL A 248 11.22 2.80 -32.45
CA VAL A 248 11.18 2.57 -33.90
C VAL A 248 12.16 3.53 -34.56
N ASP A 249 12.95 3.04 -35.52
CA ASP A 249 13.82 3.91 -36.32
C ASP A 249 12.98 4.85 -37.19
N GLU A 250 13.41 6.10 -37.31
CA GLU A 250 12.88 7.05 -38.29
C GLU A 250 14.01 7.44 -39.25
N GLU A 251 13.70 7.56 -40.56
CA GLU A 251 14.70 7.67 -41.63
C GLU A 251 15.68 8.86 -41.47
N ASP A 252 15.27 9.93 -40.77
CA ASP A 252 16.03 11.18 -40.62
C ASP A 252 16.04 11.78 -39.19
N SER A 253 15.76 10.98 -38.15
CA SER A 253 15.77 11.48 -36.76
C SER A 253 16.14 10.43 -35.71
N ASP A 254 16.21 10.86 -34.44
CA ASP A 254 16.32 9.94 -33.30
C ASP A 254 15.16 8.92 -33.31
N ARG A 255 15.40 7.75 -32.73
CA ARG A 255 14.39 6.68 -32.60
C ARG A 255 13.15 7.20 -31.88
N ARG A 256 11.98 6.90 -32.43
CA ARG A 256 10.71 7.35 -31.87
C ARG A 256 10.22 6.39 -30.79
N LEU A 257 9.95 6.95 -29.61
CA LEU A 257 9.36 6.24 -28.48
C LEU A 257 7.84 6.13 -28.63
N TYR A 258 7.34 4.90 -28.63
CA TYR A 258 5.93 4.54 -28.51
C TYR A 258 5.66 3.94 -27.14
N VAL A 259 4.57 4.37 -26.50
CA VAL A 259 4.03 3.74 -25.29
C VAL A 259 2.96 2.75 -25.71
N LEU A 260 3.17 1.47 -25.37
CA LEU A 260 2.30 0.36 -25.78
C LEU A 260 1.26 0.03 -24.71
N GLN A 261 1.60 0.18 -23.43
CA GLN A 261 0.70 -0.04 -22.29
C GLN A 261 1.24 0.68 -21.06
N THR A 262 0.36 1.00 -20.11
CA THR A 262 0.74 1.43 -18.75
C THR A 262 -0.18 0.76 -17.74
N ARG A 263 0.35 0.42 -16.56
CA ARG A 263 -0.42 -0.10 -15.43
C ARG A 263 0.22 0.27 -14.09
N PRO A 264 -0.55 0.37 -12.99
CA PRO A 264 0.01 0.63 -11.67
C PRO A 264 0.83 -0.56 -11.15
N ILE A 265 1.97 -0.30 -10.51
CA ILE A 265 2.76 -1.32 -9.83
C ILE A 265 2.07 -1.66 -8.50
N THR A 266 1.58 -2.89 -8.37
CA THR A 266 0.86 -3.39 -7.18
C THR A 266 1.74 -4.23 -6.25
N THR A 267 2.96 -4.55 -6.66
CA THR A 267 3.89 -5.45 -5.97
C THR A 267 4.97 -4.74 -5.17
N LEU A 268 4.96 -3.40 -5.13
CA LEU A 268 6.00 -2.64 -4.43
C LEU A 268 6.05 -3.02 -2.95
N PRO A 269 7.26 -3.14 -2.37
CA PRO A 269 7.39 -3.31 -0.94
C PRO A 269 6.75 -2.10 -0.25
N PRO A 270 6.03 -2.31 0.88
CA PRO A 270 5.35 -1.23 1.57
C PRO A 270 6.36 -0.15 1.98
N THR A 271 6.18 1.06 1.44
CA THR A 271 7.01 2.21 1.77
C THR A 271 6.62 2.80 3.13
N GLY A 272 7.59 2.95 4.04
CA GLY A 272 7.41 3.61 5.34
C GLY A 272 7.86 2.76 6.53
N GLU A 273 7.79 3.35 7.73
CA GLU A 273 8.11 2.64 8.96
C GLU A 273 7.07 1.55 9.23
N ARG A 274 7.55 0.29 9.42
CA ARG A 274 6.69 -0.83 9.78
C ARG A 274 5.96 -0.52 11.09
N ARG A 275 4.64 -0.31 11.00
CA ARG A 275 3.78 -0.15 12.18
C ARG A 275 3.27 -1.50 12.61
N VAL A 276 3.44 -1.80 13.90
CA VAL A 276 2.91 -3.02 14.51
C VAL A 276 1.66 -2.64 15.29
N TRP A 277 0.54 -3.24 14.90
CA TRP A 277 -0.76 -3.03 15.51
C TRP A 277 -1.13 -4.22 16.39
N ASP A 278 -1.51 -3.96 17.63
CA ASP A 278 -1.80 -5.01 18.62
C ASP A 278 -3.09 -4.68 19.36
N ASN A 279 -3.90 -5.71 19.63
CA ASN A 279 -5.19 -5.57 20.31
C ASN A 279 -5.20 -6.14 21.73
N SER A 280 -4.04 -6.49 22.30
CA SER A 280 -3.92 -6.98 23.67
C SER A 280 -4.50 -5.96 24.64
N ASN A 281 -5.30 -6.43 25.60
CA ASN A 281 -6.02 -5.68 26.63
C ASN A 281 -7.08 -4.68 26.11
N ILE A 282 -6.85 -3.98 25.00
CA ILE A 282 -7.80 -2.98 24.47
C ILE A 282 -9.08 -3.60 23.92
N VAL A 283 -9.03 -4.87 23.48
CA VAL A 283 -10.22 -5.61 23.02
C VAL A 283 -11.23 -5.86 24.15
N GLU A 284 -10.78 -5.87 25.41
CA GLU A 284 -11.68 -6.00 26.57
C GLU A 284 -12.46 -4.71 26.81
N SER A 285 -11.86 -3.55 26.51
CA SER A 285 -12.52 -2.23 26.60
C SER A 285 -13.39 -1.92 25.38
N TYR A 286 -12.95 -2.32 24.18
CA TYR A 286 -13.62 -2.06 22.91
C TYR A 286 -13.81 -3.35 22.13
N ALA A 287 -14.72 -4.19 22.62
CA ALA A 287 -15.05 -5.45 21.98
C ALA A 287 -15.79 -5.23 20.65
N GLY A 288 -15.30 -5.85 19.57
CA GLY A 288 -15.98 -5.86 18.27
C GLY A 288 -15.82 -4.56 17.47
N VAL A 289 -16.88 -4.14 16.77
CA VAL A 289 -16.86 -3.01 15.85
C VAL A 289 -17.11 -1.71 16.60
N THR A 290 -16.14 -0.80 16.54
CA THR A 290 -16.16 0.53 17.15
C THR A 290 -16.50 1.58 16.10
N SER A 291 -17.46 2.46 16.43
CA SER A 291 -17.86 3.57 15.56
C SER A 291 -16.76 4.65 15.48
N PRO A 292 -16.69 5.45 14.39
CA PRO A 292 -15.77 6.58 14.29
C PRO A 292 -15.92 7.59 15.44
N LEU A 293 -17.15 7.82 15.92
CA LEU A 293 -17.41 8.74 17.03
C LEU A 293 -16.81 8.21 18.35
N THR A 294 -17.07 6.95 18.68
CA THR A 294 -16.48 6.29 19.87
C THR A 294 -14.95 6.26 19.78
N PHE A 295 -14.40 5.96 18.60
CA PHE A 295 -12.95 5.96 18.39
C PHE A 295 -12.34 7.36 18.55
N SER A 296 -13.03 8.42 18.10
CA SER A 296 -12.55 9.79 18.27
C SER A 296 -12.37 10.16 19.75
N PHE A 297 -13.31 9.72 20.60
CA PHE A 297 -13.24 9.84 22.05
C PHE A 297 -12.08 9.02 22.62
N ALA A 298 -12.01 7.72 22.30
CA ALA A 298 -10.96 6.82 22.79
C ALA A 298 -9.56 7.37 22.46
N ARG A 299 -9.35 7.83 21.23
CA ARG A 299 -8.06 8.43 20.80
C ARG A 299 -7.66 9.63 21.66
N SER A 300 -8.60 10.54 21.95
CA SER A 300 -8.33 11.72 22.81
C SER A 300 -7.98 11.30 24.25
N VAL A 301 -8.78 10.40 24.82
CA VAL A 301 -8.58 9.91 26.20
C VAL A 301 -7.22 9.25 26.35
N TYR A 302 -6.88 8.32 25.45
CA TYR A 302 -5.61 7.60 25.52
C TYR A 302 -4.40 8.51 25.29
N GLU A 303 -4.49 9.50 24.39
CA GLU A 303 -3.44 10.52 24.28
C GLU A 303 -3.20 11.22 25.62
N GLN A 304 -4.26 11.68 26.28
CA GLN A 304 -4.17 12.39 27.56
C GLN A 304 -3.65 11.49 28.68
N VAL A 305 -4.13 10.26 28.77
CA VAL A 305 -3.72 9.28 29.79
C VAL A 305 -2.22 8.99 29.71
N TYR A 306 -1.68 8.70 28.52
CA TYR A 306 -0.24 8.41 28.38
C TYR A 306 0.64 9.64 28.64
N ARG A 307 0.16 10.85 28.31
CA ARG A 307 0.84 12.10 28.67
C ARG A 307 0.88 12.29 30.19
N GLN A 308 -0.26 12.12 30.87
CA GLN A 308 -0.35 12.20 32.33
C GLN A 308 0.54 11.16 32.99
N PHE A 309 0.57 9.93 32.48
CA PHE A 309 1.45 8.87 32.96
C PHE A 309 2.94 9.24 32.82
N CYS A 310 3.38 9.74 31.67
CA CYS A 310 4.77 10.21 31.51
C CYS A 310 5.10 11.35 32.51
N GLY A 311 4.18 12.31 32.66
CA GLY A 311 4.33 13.40 33.61
C GLY A 311 4.41 12.91 35.06
N LEU A 312 3.59 11.92 35.43
CA LEU A 312 3.60 11.25 36.74
C LEU A 312 4.96 10.58 37.01
N MET A 313 5.52 9.91 35.99
CA MET A 313 6.83 9.26 36.03
C MET A 313 8.01 10.25 36.00
N GLY A 314 7.74 11.57 35.97
CA GLY A 314 8.76 12.62 36.07
C GLY A 314 9.40 13.00 34.75
N VAL A 315 8.78 12.66 33.61
CA VAL A 315 9.18 13.17 32.30
C VAL A 315 8.82 14.66 32.20
N ASP A 316 9.75 15.45 31.68
CA ASP A 316 9.59 16.90 31.50
C ASP A 316 8.47 17.21 30.49
N GLU A 317 7.65 18.22 30.79
CA GLU A 317 6.51 18.61 29.95
C GLU A 317 6.94 19.03 28.53
N ALA A 318 8.08 19.71 28.38
CA ALA A 318 8.61 20.08 27.06
C ALA A 318 9.07 18.85 26.26
N LEU A 319 9.48 17.77 26.93
CA LEU A 319 9.80 16.51 26.26
C LEU A 319 8.52 15.75 25.84
N ILE A 320 7.48 15.78 26.68
CA ILE A 320 6.17 15.22 26.35
C ILE A 320 5.58 15.95 25.14
N ASP A 321 5.63 17.28 25.12
CA ASP A 321 5.10 18.08 24.01
C ASP A 321 5.86 17.90 22.70
N ARG A 322 7.19 17.79 22.73
CA ARG A 322 8.00 17.43 21.55
C ARG A 322 7.61 16.07 20.96
N ASN A 323 7.12 15.16 21.81
CA ASN A 323 6.67 13.82 21.41
C ASN A 323 5.14 13.71 21.29
N ARG A 324 4.40 14.83 21.18
CA ARG A 324 2.93 14.83 21.07
C ARG A 324 2.40 13.85 20.00
N HIS A 325 3.07 13.75 18.86
CA HIS A 325 2.70 12.87 17.77
C HIS A 325 2.69 11.37 18.17
N VAL A 326 3.54 10.97 19.12
CA VAL A 326 3.59 9.59 19.64
C VAL A 326 2.28 9.28 20.37
N PHE A 327 1.85 10.17 21.26
CA PHE A 327 0.65 10.01 22.08
C PHE A 327 -0.63 10.16 21.24
N ALA A 328 -0.69 11.14 20.35
CA ALA A 328 -1.84 11.39 19.48
C ALA A 328 -2.12 10.25 18.49
N ASN A 329 -1.10 9.44 18.20
CA ASN A 329 -1.16 8.27 17.32
C ASN A 329 -0.92 6.96 18.10
N MET A 330 -1.31 6.92 19.38
CA MET A 330 -1.20 5.72 20.21
C MET A 330 -2.18 4.63 19.77
N LEU A 331 -3.37 5.03 19.27
CA LEU A 331 -4.42 4.14 18.81
C LEU A 331 -4.67 4.26 17.31
N GLY A 332 -5.10 3.15 16.69
CA GLY A 332 -5.55 3.08 15.31
C GLY A 332 -6.89 2.35 15.19
N LEU A 333 -7.72 2.78 14.22
CA LEU A 333 -8.97 2.12 13.87
C LEU A 333 -8.79 1.38 12.54
N ILE A 334 -8.73 0.05 12.58
CA ILE A 334 -8.48 -0.78 11.41
C ILE A 334 -9.67 -1.70 11.22
N ARG A 335 -10.37 -1.56 10.08
CA ARG A 335 -11.58 -2.34 9.75
C ARG A 335 -12.59 -2.38 10.91
N GLY A 336 -12.81 -1.22 11.53
CA GLY A 336 -13.75 -1.04 12.63
C GLY A 336 -13.25 -1.55 14.00
N ARG A 337 -12.00 -2.00 14.15
CA ARG A 337 -11.46 -2.46 15.44
C ARG A 337 -10.35 -1.55 15.93
N VAL A 338 -10.24 -1.40 17.25
CA VAL A 338 -9.23 -0.54 17.89
C VAL A 338 -7.96 -1.33 18.17
N TYR A 339 -6.82 -0.75 17.82
CA TYR A 339 -5.49 -1.33 18.04
C TYR A 339 -4.54 -0.30 18.64
N TYR A 340 -3.59 -0.76 19.45
CA TYR A 340 -2.41 0.00 19.82
C TYR A 340 -1.40 0.03 18.69
N ASN A 341 -0.80 1.20 18.47
CA ASN A 341 0.46 1.31 17.75
C ASN A 341 1.60 0.95 18.71
N LEU A 342 2.06 -0.30 18.68
CA LEU A 342 3.12 -0.77 19.60
C LEU A 342 4.39 0.06 19.48
N LEU A 343 4.71 0.56 18.29
CA LEU A 343 5.92 1.33 18.09
C LEU A 343 5.87 2.68 18.82
N ASN A 344 4.72 3.36 18.76
CA ASN A 344 4.51 4.58 19.52
C ASN A 344 4.41 4.31 21.02
N TRP A 345 3.86 3.16 21.41
CA TRP A 345 3.89 2.74 22.80
C TRP A 345 5.33 2.55 23.32
N TYR A 346 6.20 1.86 22.57
CA TYR A 346 7.63 1.74 22.91
C TYR A 346 8.33 3.11 22.95
N ARG A 347 8.01 4.02 22.02
CA ARG A 347 8.53 5.40 22.05
C ARG A 347 8.13 6.14 23.30
N ALA A 348 6.86 6.03 23.73
CA ALA A 348 6.37 6.64 24.96
C ALA A 348 7.11 6.08 26.19
N LEU A 349 7.29 4.76 26.26
CA LEU A 349 8.07 4.13 27.33
C LEU A 349 9.54 4.53 27.34
N ALA A 350 10.14 4.71 26.15
CA ALA A 350 11.53 5.11 26.03
C ALA A 350 11.80 6.53 26.57
N LEU A 351 10.75 7.32 26.83
CA LEU A 351 10.86 8.61 27.53
C LEU A 351 11.02 8.45 29.04
N LEU A 352 10.66 7.30 29.61
CA LEU A 352 10.64 7.07 31.05
C LEU A 352 12.06 6.88 31.61
N PRO A 353 12.35 7.38 32.83
CA PRO A 353 13.62 7.10 33.50
C PRO A 353 13.83 5.59 33.71
N GLY A 354 15.01 5.07 33.35
CA GLY A 354 15.39 3.67 33.59
C GLY A 354 14.79 2.65 32.61
N PHE A 355 14.27 3.08 31.46
CA PHE A 355 13.66 2.21 30.44
C PHE A 355 14.53 1.00 30.05
N SER A 356 15.84 1.19 29.86
CA SER A 356 16.75 0.10 29.45
C SER A 356 16.85 -1.04 30.46
N VAL A 357 16.51 -0.80 31.73
CA VAL A 357 16.60 -1.79 32.82
C VAL A 357 15.27 -2.54 33.01
N ASN A 358 14.13 -1.90 32.73
CA ASN A 358 12.80 -2.42 33.04
C ASN A 358 11.91 -2.74 31.82
N ARG A 359 12.47 -2.76 30.60
CA ARG A 359 11.74 -3.06 29.36
C ARG A 359 10.89 -4.33 29.43
N ALA A 360 11.48 -5.45 29.86
CA ALA A 360 10.79 -6.74 29.90
C ALA A 360 9.60 -6.77 30.88
N PHE A 361 9.68 -6.00 31.96
CA PHE A 361 8.59 -5.84 32.92
C PHE A 361 7.42 -5.08 32.30
N MET A 362 7.70 -4.00 31.56
CA MET A 362 6.68 -3.19 30.88
C MET A 362 6.04 -3.92 29.69
N GLU A 363 6.80 -4.74 28.96
CA GLU A 363 6.23 -5.60 27.88
C GLU A 363 5.24 -6.63 28.44
N ARG A 364 5.57 -7.24 29.59
CA ARG A 364 4.67 -8.14 30.33
C ARG A 364 3.41 -7.41 30.82
N MET A 365 3.55 -6.17 31.31
CA MET A 365 2.42 -5.32 31.73
C MET A 365 1.37 -5.14 30.63
N MET A 366 1.79 -4.95 29.38
CA MET A 366 0.87 -4.80 28.24
C MET A 366 0.28 -6.11 27.72
N GLY A 367 0.75 -7.27 28.19
CA GLY A 367 0.30 -8.57 27.67
C GLY A 367 0.76 -8.86 26.23
N VAL A 368 1.81 -8.17 25.75
CA VAL A 368 2.30 -8.36 24.37
C VAL A 368 2.86 -9.77 24.22
N ARG A 369 2.22 -10.59 23.38
CA ARG A 369 2.62 -12.00 23.17
C ARG A 369 3.92 -12.15 22.40
N GLN A 370 4.27 -11.18 21.56
CA GLN A 370 5.48 -11.21 20.71
C GLN A 370 6.32 -9.94 20.90
N LYS A 371 7.58 -10.12 21.33
CA LYS A 371 8.52 -9.01 21.53
C LYS A 371 8.88 -8.34 20.21
N LEU A 372 9.08 -7.02 20.25
CA LEU A 372 9.64 -6.30 19.11
C LEU A 372 11.16 -6.56 19.05
N GLU A 373 11.65 -7.11 17.94
CA GLU A 373 13.08 -7.44 17.76
C GLU A 373 13.96 -6.18 17.82
N ASN A 374 13.52 -5.07 17.21
CA ASN A 374 14.24 -3.80 17.17
C ASN A 374 13.31 -2.63 17.58
N PRO A 375 13.12 -2.34 18.88
CA PRO A 375 12.35 -1.18 19.29
C PRO A 375 13.09 0.14 18.98
N PRO A 376 12.36 1.25 18.86
CA PRO A 376 12.93 2.56 18.62
C PRO A 376 13.84 2.96 19.80
N HIS A 377 14.98 3.55 19.48
CA HIS A 377 15.94 4.01 20.48
C HIS A 377 15.34 5.13 21.34
N ALA A 378 15.65 5.12 22.64
CA ALA A 378 15.34 6.25 23.51
C ALA A 378 15.98 7.52 22.96
N PRO A 379 15.31 8.69 23.06
CA PRO A 379 15.97 9.96 22.72
C PRO A 379 17.27 10.07 23.50
N ALA A 380 18.34 10.54 22.83
CA ALA A 380 19.72 10.55 23.29
C ALA A 380 19.83 10.60 24.81
N ALA A 381 20.24 9.46 25.40
CA ALA A 381 20.29 9.30 26.85
C ALA A 381 21.08 10.47 27.45
N ALA A 382 20.41 11.24 28.31
CA ALA A 382 21.11 12.14 29.20
C ALA A 382 22.19 11.34 29.93
N GLY A 383 23.40 11.88 30.11
CA GLY A 383 24.52 11.11 30.66
C GLY A 383 24.12 10.33 31.92
N ARG A 384 24.62 9.10 32.12
CA ARG A 384 24.17 8.11 33.14
C ARG A 384 23.83 8.68 34.54
N LEU A 385 24.55 9.73 34.97
CA LEU A 385 24.32 10.45 36.21
C LEU A 385 22.98 11.23 36.26
N GLN A 386 22.58 11.86 35.16
CA GLN A 386 21.32 12.58 35.04
C GLN A 386 20.13 11.61 35.05
N ASP A 387 20.26 10.46 34.38
CA ASP A 387 19.23 9.41 34.39
C ASP A 387 19.06 8.79 35.78
N ALA A 388 20.17 8.55 36.52
CA ALA A 388 20.11 8.11 37.91
C ALA A 388 19.37 9.13 38.81
N GLY A 389 19.65 10.42 38.64
CA GLY A 389 18.95 11.50 39.38
C GLY A 389 17.46 11.62 39.03
N ARG A 390 17.08 11.36 37.78
CA ARG A 390 15.67 11.29 37.36
C ARG A 390 14.97 10.07 37.97
N LEU A 391 15.64 8.92 37.98
CA LEU A 391 15.14 7.69 38.58
C LEU A 391 14.90 7.85 40.09
N LEU A 392 15.84 8.43 40.83
CA LEU A 392 15.68 8.69 42.26
C LEU A 392 14.50 9.63 42.56
N ARG A 393 14.33 10.69 41.76
CA ARG A 393 13.19 11.61 41.88
C ARG A 393 11.87 10.91 41.57
N MET A 394 11.83 10.08 40.53
CA MET A 394 10.67 9.26 40.18
C MET A 394 10.30 8.35 41.34
N LEU A 395 11.27 7.61 41.91
CA LEU A 395 11.05 6.73 43.06
C LEU A 395 10.49 7.49 44.27
N GLY A 396 11.11 8.62 44.64
CA GLY A 396 10.63 9.45 45.75
C GLY A 396 9.21 9.96 45.54
N ARG A 397 8.87 10.38 44.30
CA ARG A 397 7.50 10.76 43.94
C ARG A 397 6.55 9.56 44.06
N MET A 398 6.89 8.41 43.47
CA MET A 398 6.05 7.21 43.52
C MET A 398 5.79 6.73 44.95
N THR A 399 6.80 6.75 45.83
CA THR A 399 6.61 6.43 47.26
C THR A 399 5.61 7.38 47.92
N ARG A 400 5.65 8.68 47.58
CA ARG A 400 4.69 9.66 48.10
C ARG A 400 3.28 9.40 47.57
N GLU A 401 3.12 9.16 46.27
CA GLU A 401 1.81 8.88 45.67
C GLU A 401 1.22 7.57 46.22
N HIS A 402 2.03 6.53 46.42
CA HIS A 402 1.58 5.27 47.04
C HIS A 402 0.97 5.49 48.43
N ARG A 403 1.65 6.27 49.28
CA ARG A 403 1.15 6.60 50.63
C ARG A 403 -0.11 7.45 50.62
N ARG A 404 -0.40 8.14 49.51
CA ARG A 404 -1.60 8.97 49.36
C ARG A 404 -2.79 8.19 48.81
N LEU A 405 -2.58 7.06 48.14
CA LEU A 405 -3.66 6.25 47.54
C LEU A 405 -4.78 5.93 48.52
N GLU A 406 -4.46 5.58 49.77
CA GLU A 406 -5.47 5.29 50.81
C GLU A 406 -6.47 6.44 51.02
N ARG A 407 -6.05 7.68 50.79
CA ARG A 407 -6.89 8.88 50.91
C ARG A 407 -7.46 9.33 49.56
N GLU A 408 -6.66 9.20 48.50
CA GLU A 408 -7.01 9.69 47.16
C GLU A 408 -8.05 8.80 46.47
N VAL A 409 -8.06 7.48 46.71
CA VAL A 409 -9.03 6.57 46.10
C VAL A 409 -10.47 6.90 46.54
N PRO A 410 -10.79 7.02 47.86
CA PRO A 410 -12.13 7.45 48.29
C PRO A 410 -12.50 8.84 47.78
N ALA A 411 -11.54 9.79 47.76
CA ALA A 411 -11.78 11.13 47.25
C ALA A 411 -12.09 11.15 45.75
N PHE A 412 -11.40 10.33 44.95
CA PHE A 412 -11.66 10.15 43.54
C PHE A 412 -13.08 9.60 43.30
N HIS A 413 -13.48 8.54 44.03
CA HIS A 413 -14.84 8.01 43.95
C HIS A 413 -15.89 9.06 44.33
N ALA A 414 -15.66 9.83 45.40
CA ALA A 414 -16.56 10.90 45.80
C ALA A 414 -16.71 11.98 44.70
N HIS A 415 -15.60 12.36 44.06
CA HIS A 415 -15.60 13.32 42.95
C HIS A 415 -16.36 12.79 41.73
N VAL A 416 -16.06 11.56 41.28
CA VAL A 416 -16.75 10.93 40.15
C VAL A 416 -18.26 10.85 40.43
N ASN A 417 -18.65 10.41 41.62
CA ASN A 417 -20.05 10.33 42.02
C ASN A 417 -20.72 11.71 42.06
N ALA A 418 -20.03 12.74 42.57
CA ALA A 418 -20.55 14.10 42.61
C ALA A 418 -20.78 14.69 41.21
N VAL A 419 -19.91 14.36 40.24
CA VAL A 419 -20.03 14.82 38.85
C VAL A 419 -21.11 14.05 38.10
N LEU A 420 -21.24 12.73 38.32
CA LEU A 420 -22.16 11.88 37.58
C LEU A 420 -23.57 11.81 38.17
N ALA A 421 -23.75 11.96 39.49
CA ALA A 421 -25.07 11.85 40.13
C ALA A 421 -26.13 12.79 39.52
N PRO A 422 -25.83 14.06 39.21
CA PRO A 422 -26.81 14.96 38.57
C PRO A 422 -27.23 14.53 37.16
N LEU A 423 -26.47 13.66 36.48
CA LEU A 423 -26.81 13.19 35.13
C LEU A 423 -27.87 12.09 35.14
N ALA A 424 -27.94 11.30 36.22
CA ALA A 424 -28.87 10.18 36.33
C ALA A 424 -30.34 10.65 36.30
N GLU A 425 -30.57 11.90 36.69
CA GLU A 425 -31.90 12.53 36.75
C GLU A 425 -32.21 13.40 35.51
N GLN A 426 -31.26 13.55 34.58
CA GLN A 426 -31.44 14.39 33.40
C GLN A 426 -31.94 13.60 32.19
N GLU A 427 -32.98 14.12 31.54
CA GLU A 427 -33.44 13.59 30.25
C GLU A 427 -32.59 14.18 29.11
N LEU A 428 -31.48 13.50 28.78
CA LEU A 428 -30.52 13.99 27.77
C LEU A 428 -31.11 14.06 26.36
N ALA A 429 -32.11 13.22 26.06
CA ALA A 429 -32.73 13.16 24.73
C ALA A 429 -33.51 14.43 24.35
N THR A 430 -33.93 15.22 25.33
CA THR A 430 -34.72 16.45 25.11
C THR A 430 -33.86 17.72 25.10
N GLN A 431 -32.55 17.60 25.37
CA GLN A 431 -31.64 18.74 25.38
C GLN A 431 -31.23 19.17 23.97
N SER A 432 -30.92 20.46 23.82
CA SER A 432 -30.40 20.98 22.56
C SER A 432 -28.99 20.44 22.28
N PRO A 433 -28.57 20.36 20.99
CA PRO A 433 -27.22 19.95 20.64
C PRO A 433 -26.11 20.77 21.33
N ASP A 434 -26.29 22.10 21.46
CA ASP A 434 -25.33 22.97 22.14
C ASP A 434 -25.19 22.63 23.63
N ALA A 435 -26.30 22.32 24.30
CA ALA A 435 -26.30 21.91 25.70
C ALA A 435 -25.58 20.57 25.90
N LEU A 436 -25.81 19.61 24.99
CA LEU A 436 -25.14 18.31 25.01
C LEU A 436 -23.62 18.43 24.77
N VAL A 437 -23.20 19.28 23.84
CA VAL A 437 -21.77 19.56 23.60
C VAL A 437 -21.12 20.23 24.81
N ALA A 438 -21.80 21.20 25.42
CA ALA A 438 -21.32 21.87 26.63
C ALA A 438 -21.22 20.91 27.82
N LEU A 439 -22.19 19.99 27.96
CA LEU A 439 -22.16 18.94 28.96
C LEU A 439 -20.98 17.99 28.72
N TYR A 440 -20.80 17.50 27.49
CA TYR A 440 -19.68 16.63 27.12
C TYR A 440 -18.32 17.25 27.48
N ARG A 441 -18.08 18.52 27.09
CA ARG A 441 -16.82 19.22 27.40
C ARG A 441 -16.60 19.38 28.89
N ARG A 442 -17.66 19.65 29.65
CA ARG A 442 -17.60 19.73 31.11
C ARG A 442 -17.20 18.40 31.74
N LEU A 443 -17.77 17.30 31.28
CA LEU A 443 -17.41 15.95 31.75
C LEU A 443 -15.98 15.59 31.39
N GLU A 444 -15.54 15.94 30.18
CA GLU A 444 -14.15 15.78 29.76
C GLU A 444 -13.18 16.53 30.70
N ASP A 445 -13.46 17.80 30.99
CA ASP A 445 -12.60 18.61 31.86
C ASP A 445 -12.61 18.16 33.33
N GLN A 446 -13.77 17.72 33.84
CA GLN A 446 -13.92 17.34 35.25
C GLN A 446 -13.47 15.91 35.56
N LEU A 447 -13.59 14.98 34.61
CA LEU A 447 -13.27 13.57 34.81
C LEU A 447 -11.94 13.21 34.15
N LEU A 448 -11.81 13.39 32.84
CA LEU A 448 -10.70 12.83 32.05
C LEU A 448 -9.35 13.52 32.34
N ARG A 449 -9.37 14.82 32.64
CA ARG A 449 -8.15 15.56 33.00
C ARG A 449 -7.66 15.29 34.42
N GLN A 450 -8.46 14.62 35.25
CA GLN A 450 -8.14 14.29 36.65
C GLN A 450 -7.97 12.78 36.87
N TRP A 451 -7.35 12.09 35.92
CA TRP A 451 -7.22 10.63 35.92
C TRP A 451 -5.97 10.10 36.66
N GLN A 452 -5.29 10.95 37.43
CA GLN A 452 -4.04 10.58 38.11
C GLN A 452 -4.22 9.43 39.11
N THR A 453 -5.27 9.45 39.95
CA THR A 453 -5.46 8.44 40.99
C THR A 453 -5.64 7.03 40.42
N PRO A 454 -6.50 6.79 39.40
CA PRO A 454 -6.54 5.52 38.70
C PRO A 454 -5.19 5.08 38.14
N LEU A 455 -4.41 5.99 37.53
CA LEU A 455 -3.10 5.65 36.94
C LEU A 455 -2.08 5.23 37.99
N VAL A 456 -2.03 5.92 39.13
CA VAL A 456 -1.16 5.54 40.25
C VAL A 456 -1.57 4.18 40.81
N ASN A 457 -2.88 3.96 40.99
CA ASN A 457 -3.40 2.69 41.50
C ASN A 457 -3.06 1.52 40.56
N ASP A 458 -3.34 1.66 39.27
CA ASP A 458 -3.06 0.64 38.24
C ASP A 458 -1.57 0.32 38.17
N PHE A 459 -0.71 1.34 38.22
CA PHE A 459 0.74 1.16 38.27
C PHE A 459 1.21 0.34 39.48
N PHE A 460 0.66 0.60 40.67
CA PHE A 460 1.02 -0.17 41.87
C PHE A 460 0.42 -1.57 41.89
N ALA A 461 -0.83 -1.74 41.44
CA ALA A 461 -1.45 -3.06 41.28
C ALA A 461 -0.57 -3.96 40.42
N MET A 462 -0.05 -3.42 39.32
CA MET A 462 0.87 -4.12 38.43
C MET A 462 2.23 -4.46 39.06
N ILE A 463 2.81 -3.55 39.87
CA ILE A 463 4.04 -3.85 40.63
C ILE A 463 3.79 -5.01 41.61
N TRP A 464 2.72 -4.92 42.40
CA TRP A 464 2.41 -5.94 43.42
C TRP A 464 2.05 -7.28 42.79
N PHE A 465 1.34 -7.28 41.65
CA PHE A 465 1.10 -8.47 40.84
C PHE A 465 2.41 -9.15 40.43
N GLY A 466 3.37 -8.37 39.89
CA GLY A 466 4.68 -8.89 39.49
C GLY A 466 5.52 -9.39 40.66
N VAL A 467 5.44 -8.74 41.83
CA VAL A 467 6.11 -9.19 43.06
C VAL A 467 5.51 -10.50 43.55
N LEU A 468 4.18 -10.60 43.61
CA LEU A 468 3.47 -11.82 44.00
C LEU A 468 3.85 -12.98 43.09
N GLY A 469 3.84 -12.78 41.77
CA GLY A 469 4.24 -13.82 40.81
C GLY A 469 5.66 -14.35 41.05
N ARG A 470 6.64 -13.48 41.32
CA ARG A 470 8.02 -13.91 41.65
C ARG A 470 8.10 -14.65 42.98
N LEU A 471 7.37 -14.19 44.00
CA LEU A 471 7.32 -14.87 45.29
C LEU A 471 6.73 -16.26 45.13
N MET A 472 5.68 -16.42 44.33
CA MET A 472 5.09 -17.73 44.03
C MET A 472 6.05 -18.65 43.29
N GLU A 473 6.73 -18.17 42.24
CA GLU A 473 7.77 -18.95 41.55
C GLU A 473 8.85 -19.45 42.53
N SER A 474 9.19 -18.64 43.54
CA SER A 474 10.21 -18.99 44.53
C SER A 474 9.71 -19.88 45.68
N TRP A 475 8.47 -19.71 46.13
CA TRP A 475 7.91 -20.36 47.33
C TRP A 475 7.05 -21.59 47.00
N LEU A 476 6.50 -21.67 45.78
CA LEU A 476 5.64 -22.74 45.29
C LEU A 476 6.15 -23.29 43.94
N PRO A 477 7.37 -23.88 43.89
CA PRO A 477 7.92 -24.40 42.66
C PRO A 477 7.08 -25.58 42.12
N GLY A 478 6.58 -25.48 40.90
CA GLY A 478 5.80 -26.53 40.22
C GLY A 478 4.30 -26.25 40.14
N GLU A 479 3.79 -25.26 40.87
CA GLU A 479 2.41 -24.80 40.72
C GLU A 479 2.21 -24.03 39.40
N PRO A 480 1.00 -24.06 38.80
CA PRO A 480 0.73 -23.41 37.53
C PRO A 480 0.87 -21.88 37.68
N PRO A 481 1.51 -21.17 36.72
CA PRO A 481 1.68 -19.72 36.78
C PRO A 481 0.37 -18.92 36.90
N ALA A 482 -0.76 -19.52 36.53
CA ALA A 482 -2.09 -18.92 36.63
C ALA A 482 -2.60 -18.76 38.08
N LEU A 483 -2.02 -19.50 39.05
CA LEU A 483 -2.43 -19.45 40.46
C LEU A 483 -2.33 -18.03 41.04
N VAL A 484 -1.46 -17.17 40.50
CA VAL A 484 -1.34 -15.76 40.89
C VAL A 484 -2.65 -14.98 40.71
N ASN A 485 -3.47 -15.37 39.74
CA ASN A 485 -4.75 -14.73 39.46
C ASN A 485 -5.83 -15.13 40.48
N ASP A 486 -5.73 -16.31 41.09
CA ASP A 486 -6.69 -16.82 42.06
C ASP A 486 -6.45 -16.29 43.49
N LEU A 487 -5.31 -15.62 43.72
CA LEU A 487 -4.89 -15.08 45.03
C LEU A 487 -5.16 -13.58 45.18
N LEU A 488 -5.72 -12.94 44.14
CA LEU A 488 -6.12 -11.52 44.11
C LEU A 488 -7.63 -11.41 44.20
#